data_AF-A0A2V6Z7R3-F1
#
_entry.id   AF-A0A2V6Z7R3-F1
#
_cell.length_a   1.000
_cell.length_b   1.000
_cell.length_c   1.000
_cell.angle_alpha   90.00
_cell.angle_beta   90.00
_cell.angle_gamma   90.00
#
_symmetry.space_group_name_H-M   'P 1'
#
loop_
_entity.id
_entity.type
_entity.pdbx_description
1 polymer ?
#
loop_
_entity_poly.entity_id
_entity_poly.type
_entity_poly.pdbx_seq_one_letter_code
_entity_poly.pdbx_strand_id
1 'polypeptide(L)' 'WKAVDGTTTIKGSLDATAFFLEEAKVAVVPGVDFGSDDHVRLSYATSEALISEGLTRVAAALTRLA' A
#
# COMPACT_ATOMS: atom_id res chain seq x y z
N TRP A 1 -4.41 2.06 9.66
CA TRP A 1 -2.97 2.34 9.74
C TRP A 1 -2.65 3.60 10.54
N LYS A 2 -3.44 4.68 10.47
CA LYS A 2 -3.42 5.81 11.43
C LYS A 2 -4.30 5.50 12.64
N ALA A 3 -3.75 5.53 13.85
CA ALA A 3 -4.52 5.45 15.10
C ALA A 3 -5.04 6.83 15.52
N VAL A 4 -6.05 6.85 16.40
CA VAL A 4 -6.69 8.10 16.89
C VAL A 4 -5.70 8.97 17.68
N ASP A 5 -4.71 8.36 18.31
CA ASP A 5 -3.66 9.04 19.08
C ASP A 5 -2.51 9.59 18.20
N GLY A 6 -2.61 9.45 16.88
CA GLY A 6 -1.60 9.89 15.92
C GLY A 6 -0.51 8.84 15.63
N THR A 7 -0.52 7.69 16.30
CA THR A 7 0.44 6.62 16.03
C THR A 7 0.19 6.01 14.64
N THR A 8 1.24 5.87 13.83
CA THR A 8 1.18 5.21 12.52
C THR A 8 1.79 3.82 12.62
N THR A 9 0.94 2.80 12.58
CA THR A 9 1.39 1.39 12.60
C THR A 9 0.62 0.60 11.54
N ILE A 10 1.37 -0.14 10.73
CA ILE A 10 0.80 -1.08 9.75
C ILE A 10 0.78 -2.45 10.41
N LYS A 11 -0.41 -3.00 10.69
CA LYS A 11 -0.56 -4.30 11.38
C LYS A 11 -0.86 -5.47 10.44
N GLY A 12 -1.12 -5.19 9.16
CA GLY A 12 -1.46 -6.21 8.17
C GLY A 12 -1.82 -5.60 6.82
N SER A 13 -2.27 -6.44 5.90
CA SER A 13 -2.52 -6.08 4.50
C SER A 13 -3.62 -5.03 4.30
N LEU A 14 -4.64 -5.01 5.17
CA LEU A 14 -5.69 -3.98 5.15
C LEU A 14 -5.12 -2.59 5.47
N ASP A 15 -4.26 -2.51 6.48
CA ASP A 15 -3.58 -1.27 6.85
C ASP A 15 -2.64 -0.81 5.74
N ALA A 16 -1.86 -1.73 5.17
CA ALA A 16 -0.96 -1.43 4.06
C ALA A 16 -1.73 -0.91 2.84
N THR A 17 -2.88 -1.50 2.54
CA THR A 17 -3.75 -1.07 1.43
C THR A 17 -4.28 0.34 1.64
N ALA A 18 -4.81 0.64 2.83
CA ALA A 18 -5.30 1.98 3.17
C ALA A 18 -4.15 3.01 3.15
N PHE A 19 -2.96 2.63 3.63
CA PHE A 19 -1.76 3.46 3.58
C PHE A 19 -1.38 3.82 2.14
N PHE A 20 -1.22 2.84 1.25
CA PHE A 20 -0.85 3.12 -0.14
C PHE A 20 -1.91 3.95 -0.88
N LEU A 21 -3.19 3.74 -0.60
CA LEU A 21 -4.25 4.53 -1.20
C LEU A 21 -4.19 6.00 -0.76
N GLU A 22 -4.01 6.26 0.53
CA GLU A 22 -3.96 7.62 1.06
C GLU A 22 -2.66 8.35 0.68
N GLU A 23 -1.52 7.67 0.87
CA GLU A 23 -0.18 8.27 0.88
C GLU A 23 0.49 8.22 -0.49
N ALA A 24 0.34 7.10 -1.22
CA ALA A 24 0.91 6.93 -2.55
C ALA A 24 -0.09 7.22 -3.68
N LYS A 25 -1.39 7.35 -3.37
CA LYS A 25 -2.48 7.38 -4.37
C LYS A 25 -2.44 6.15 -5.28
N VAL A 26 -2.13 4.99 -4.70
CA VAL A 26 -2.07 3.69 -5.39
C VAL A 26 -3.04 2.73 -4.72
N ALA A 27 -4.05 2.30 -5.48
CA ALA A 27 -4.96 1.25 -5.03
C ALA A 27 -4.32 -0.13 -5.20
N VAL A 28 -4.33 -0.93 -4.14
CA VAL A 28 -3.91 -2.33 -4.14
C VAL A 28 -5.02 -3.19 -3.52
N VAL A 29 -4.88 -4.51 -3.59
CA VAL A 29 -5.83 -5.42 -2.91
C VAL A 29 -5.15 -6.05 -1.70
N PRO A 30 -5.79 -6.06 -0.52
CA PRO A 30 -5.21 -6.66 0.67
C PRO A 30 -5.06 -8.18 0.49
N GLY A 31 -3.94 -8.74 0.92
CA GLY A 31 -3.67 -10.17 0.80
C GLY A 31 -4.49 -11.03 1.76
N VAL A 32 -5.04 -10.47 2.85
CA VAL A 32 -5.94 -11.20 3.77
C VAL A 32 -7.15 -11.79 3.06
N ASP A 33 -7.66 -11.13 2.02
CA ASP A 33 -8.76 -11.62 1.17
C ASP A 33 -8.40 -12.93 0.42
N PHE A 34 -7.11 -13.26 0.36
CA PHE A 34 -6.54 -14.45 -0.27
C PHE A 34 -5.80 -15.36 0.73
N GLY A 35 -5.93 -15.12 2.04
CA GLY A 35 -5.26 -15.91 3.07
C GLY A 35 -3.78 -15.59 3.27
N SER A 36 -3.31 -14.40 2.84
CA SER A 36 -1.91 -13.97 3.01
C SER A 36 -1.84 -12.53 3.53
N ASP A 37 -2.04 -12.34 4.84
CA ASP A 37 -2.13 -10.99 5.44
C ASP A 37 -0.78 -10.23 5.47
N ASP A 38 0.34 -10.92 5.26
CA ASP A 38 1.67 -10.31 5.14
C ASP A 38 1.94 -9.69 3.75
N HIS A 39 1.03 -9.87 2.79
CA HIS A 39 1.21 -9.42 1.40
C HIS A 39 0.06 -8.54 0.91
N VAL A 40 0.32 -7.83 -0.19
CA VAL A 40 -0.71 -7.14 -1.00
C VAL A 40 -0.60 -7.59 -2.44
N ARG A 41 -1.71 -7.53 -3.19
CA ARG A 41 -1.73 -7.88 -4.61
C ARG A 41 -1.69 -6.63 -5.48
N LEU A 42 -0.70 -6.56 -6.37
CA LEU A 42 -0.56 -5.54 -7.39
C LEU A 42 -1.10 -6.05 -8.74
N SER A 43 -1.96 -5.27 -9.38
CA SER A 43 -2.33 -5.53 -10.77
C SER A 43 -1.29 -4.91 -11.70
N TYR A 44 -0.72 -5.71 -12.60
CA TYR A 44 0.22 -5.26 -13.63
C TYR A 44 -0.39 -5.27 -15.03
N ALA A 45 -1.69 -5.56 -15.17
CA ALA A 45 -2.41 -5.55 -16.44
C ALA A 45 -2.76 -4.11 -16.88
N THR A 46 -1.73 -3.28 -17.06
CA THR A 46 -1.80 -1.87 -17.46
C THR A 46 -0.50 -1.46 -18.18
N SER A 47 -0.31 -0.19 -18.50
CA SER A 47 0.90 0.28 -19.17
C SER A 47 2.13 0.28 -18.25
N GLU A 48 3.31 0.03 -18.83
CA GLU A 48 4.60 0.11 -18.12
C GLU A 48 4.84 1.48 -17.50
N ALA A 49 4.39 2.55 -18.16
CA ALA A 49 4.46 3.92 -17.63
C ALA A 49 3.66 4.06 -16.32
N LEU A 50 2.42 3.55 -16.28
CA LEU A 50 1.59 3.60 -15.07
C LEU A 50 2.16 2.71 -13.95
N ILE A 51 2.74 1.55 -14.30
CA ILE A 51 3.41 0.68 -13.33
C ILE A 51 4.61 1.41 -12.72
N SER A 52 5.48 2.00 -13.55
CA SER A 52 6.67 2.70 -13.09
C SER A 52 6.35 3.89 -12.20
N GLU A 53 5.34 4.68 -12.58
CA GLU A 53 4.84 5.80 -11.78
C GLU A 53 4.26 5.32 -10.44
N GLY A 54 3.42 4.29 -10.46
CA GLY A 54 2.82 3.71 -9.25
C GLY A 54 3.88 3.20 -8.27
N LEU A 55 4.87 2.46 -8.75
CA LEU A 55 5.97 1.96 -7.93
C LEU A 55 6.84 3.09 -7.37
N THR A 56 7.08 4.14 -8.14
CA THR A 56 7.83 5.33 -7.68
C THR A 56 7.11 5.99 -6.50
N ARG A 57 5.77 6.15 -6.58
CA ARG A 57 4.96 6.73 -5.49
C ARG A 57 4.92 5.81 -4.27
N VAL A 58 4.82 4.50 -4.46
CA VAL A 58 4.89 3.51 -3.37
C VAL A 58 6.22 3.60 -2.65
N ALA A 59 7.33 3.61 -3.38
CA ALA A 59 8.67 3.75 -2.80
C ALA A 59 8.78 5.05 -1.98
N ALA A 60 8.32 6.18 -2.51
CA ALA A 60 8.32 7.47 -1.81
C ALA A 60 7.36 7.53 -0.60
N ALA A 61 6.31 6.71 -0.56
CA ALA A 61 5.45 6.59 0.62
C ALA A 61 6.13 5.77 1.71
N LEU A 62 6.78 4.66 1.35
CA LEU A 62 7.47 3.78 2.30
C LEU A 62 8.58 4.51 3.08
N THR A 63 9.25 5.51 2.49
CA THR A 63 10.24 6.32 3.20
C THR A 63 9.66 7.19 4.33
N ARG A 64 8.33 7.33 4.41
CA ARG A 64 7.63 8.04 5.48
C ARG A 64 7.33 7.17 6.70
N LEU A 65 7.58 5.86 6.61
CA LEU A 65 7.49 4.95 7.75
C LEU A 65 8.82 5.01 8.52
N ALA A 66 8.74 5.24 9.82
CA ALA A 66 9.88 5.32 10.74
C ALA A 66 10.13 3.97 11.44
#